data_AF-A0A9E3MJP1-F1
#
_entry.id   AF-A0A9E3MJP1-F1
#
_cell.length_a   1.000
_cell.length_b   1.000
_cell.length_c   1.000
_cell.angle_alpha   90.00
_cell.angle_beta   90.00
_cell.angle_gamma   90.00
#
_symmetry.space_group_name_H-M   'P 1'
#
loop_
_entity.id
_entity.type
_entity.pdbx_description
1 polymer ?
#
loop_
_entity_poly.entity_id
_entity_poly.type
_entity_poly.pdbx_seq_one_letter_code
_entity_poly.pdbx_strand_id
1 'polypeptide(L)'
;MVYWRKASRFRRVCPLLRQDPTFGWRCSANQADVRPFWLRALGFYGAGFTALYLAGTIGAFTLLRSSGYGVTYANIAWPAAWSEFRTIRAEFFFEKFQTAYARGDIREGLLSLSLAYNLDSQNYRAGRLLAQLYQGAQPALSDQVYRRLLAEHPEEAEATAQAFFRSLLARGDFPAIQTLARDRILATPGRASAWLNALFFANQRTGDAAVLDELLNATADARFSLDTHTVLMLAVRLRTTPPEEGRRHLLASAAGGVSGYPLYFICRELLARGFHQDALALLDQESGLEPRDRTALRLDALAAGGWNNARRREVEGLLVAPPTAATVELLSAHLIRRPDPTLLEVLCARLDPSPLPAVEANYPAYLAIFCAAGVNKNEARLRWASDRLKEIIHTSSRRLDAVGAWMLADRQPGGIENQLPSLQPLSLEISYALLSHYSPAPATAGAF
;
A
#
# COMPACT_ATOMS: atom_id res chain seq x y z
N MET A 1 -3.34 -82.46 12.79
CA MET A 1 -1.86 -82.49 12.88
C MET A 1 -1.28 -81.91 11.60
N VAL A 2 -0.75 -80.69 11.68
CA VAL A 2 -0.32 -79.92 10.50
C VAL A 2 1.06 -80.38 10.06
N TYR A 3 1.23 -80.64 8.77
CA TYR A 3 2.43 -81.13 8.07
C TYR A 3 3.63 -80.16 8.11
N TRP A 4 4.00 -79.62 9.27
CA TRP A 4 5.12 -78.67 9.41
C TRP A 4 6.50 -79.27 9.08
N ARG A 5 6.61 -80.60 9.13
CA ARG A 5 7.87 -81.33 8.89
C ARG A 5 8.17 -81.63 7.42
N LYS A 6 7.26 -81.38 6.47
CA LYS A 6 7.53 -81.61 5.04
C LYS A 6 8.19 -80.39 4.40
N ALA A 7 9.50 -80.47 4.16
CA ALA A 7 10.28 -79.39 3.53
C ALA A 7 9.80 -79.03 2.10
N SER A 8 9.12 -79.96 1.41
CA SER A 8 8.58 -79.75 0.07
C SER A 8 7.55 -78.61 -0.04
N ARG A 9 6.88 -78.23 1.04
CA ARG A 9 5.92 -77.10 1.05
C ARG A 9 6.59 -75.74 0.84
N PHE A 10 7.87 -75.62 1.20
CA PHE A 10 8.63 -74.38 1.01
C PHE A 10 9.00 -74.13 -0.46
N ARG A 11 8.71 -75.06 -1.40
CA ARG A 11 8.84 -74.82 -2.85
C ARG A 11 7.99 -73.67 -3.37
N ARG A 12 6.84 -73.37 -2.73
CA ARG A 12 6.02 -72.21 -3.11
C ARG A 12 6.71 -70.88 -2.79
N VAL A 13 7.60 -70.87 -1.80
CA VAL A 13 8.34 -69.67 -1.35
C VAL A 13 9.73 -69.62 -2.00
N CYS A 14 10.38 -70.77 -2.18
CA CYS A 14 11.66 -70.90 -2.86
C CYS A 14 11.54 -71.97 -3.96
N PRO A 15 11.19 -71.59 -5.21
CA PRO A 15 11.04 -72.53 -6.31
C PRO A 15 12.34 -73.26 -6.69
N LEU A 16 13.49 -72.76 -6.21
CA LEU A 16 14.81 -73.34 -6.40
C LEU A 16 15.13 -74.49 -5.42
N LEU A 17 14.22 -74.86 -4.51
CA LEU A 17 14.47 -75.98 -3.59
C LEU A 17 14.32 -77.33 -4.31
N ARG A 18 15.41 -78.11 -4.39
CA ARG A 18 15.44 -79.49 -4.94
C ARG A 18 15.86 -80.49 -3.86
N GLN A 19 15.32 -81.69 -3.95
CA GLN A 19 15.68 -82.79 -3.05
C GLN A 19 16.86 -83.54 -3.67
N ASP A 20 18.01 -83.50 -2.99
CA ASP A 20 19.22 -84.21 -3.37
C ASP A 20 19.20 -85.59 -2.68
N PRO A 21 19.36 -86.70 -3.42
CA PRO A 21 19.28 -88.06 -2.85
C PRO A 21 20.34 -88.36 -1.79
N THR A 22 21.45 -87.61 -1.73
CA THR A 22 22.56 -87.91 -0.80
C THR A 22 22.63 -86.97 0.41
N PHE A 23 22.20 -85.72 0.27
CA PHE A 23 22.38 -84.68 1.30
C PHE A 23 21.07 -83.99 1.74
N GLY A 24 19.91 -84.49 1.32
CA GLY A 24 18.61 -83.91 1.68
C GLY A 24 18.21 -82.70 0.83
N TRP A 25 17.41 -81.78 1.37
CA TRP A 25 16.92 -80.63 0.62
C TRP A 25 18.00 -79.56 0.46
N ARG A 26 18.36 -79.24 -0.78
CA ARG A 26 19.33 -78.19 -1.12
C ARG A 26 18.73 -77.18 -2.09
N CYS A 27 19.23 -75.95 -2.04
CA CYS A 27 18.94 -74.97 -3.07
C CYS A 27 19.65 -75.42 -4.35
N SER A 28 18.93 -75.48 -5.47
CA SER A 28 19.49 -75.86 -6.78
C SER A 28 20.39 -74.78 -7.37
N ALA A 29 20.37 -73.57 -6.82
CA ALA A 29 21.28 -72.50 -7.19
C ALA A 29 22.53 -72.60 -6.33
N ASN A 30 23.69 -72.73 -6.97
CA ASN A 30 24.97 -72.66 -6.31
C ASN A 30 25.16 -71.23 -5.77
N GLN A 31 25.78 -71.07 -4.59
CA GLN A 31 26.03 -69.74 -3.99
C GLN A 31 26.82 -68.83 -4.95
N ALA A 32 27.65 -69.44 -5.81
CA ALA A 32 28.41 -68.78 -6.87
C ALA A 32 27.52 -68.18 -7.99
N ASP A 33 26.31 -68.71 -8.21
CA ASP A 33 25.41 -68.28 -9.30
C ASP A 33 24.39 -67.23 -8.86
N VAL A 34 24.07 -67.18 -7.56
CA VAL A 34 23.07 -66.25 -7.01
C VAL A 34 23.58 -64.80 -6.99
N ARG A 35 24.85 -64.58 -6.62
CA ARG A 35 25.47 -63.24 -6.62
C ARG A 35 25.51 -62.58 -8.01
N PRO A 36 26.01 -63.24 -9.08
CA PRO A 36 26.03 -62.63 -10.41
C PRO A 36 24.63 -62.47 -11.03
N PHE A 37 23.64 -63.28 -10.64
CA PHE A 37 22.26 -63.11 -11.11
C PHE A 37 21.67 -61.76 -10.66
N TRP A 38 21.73 -61.43 -9.37
CA TRP A 38 21.24 -60.15 -8.87
C TRP A 38 22.04 -58.97 -9.43
N LEU A 39 23.34 -59.13 -9.64
CA LEU A 39 24.17 -58.10 -10.28
C LEU A 39 23.75 -57.86 -11.73
N ARG A 40 23.48 -58.91 -12.51
CA ARG A 40 23.00 -58.81 -13.90
C ARG A 40 21.58 -58.25 -13.97
N ALA A 41 20.69 -58.71 -13.08
CA ALA A 41 19.32 -58.20 -12.99
C ALA A 41 19.31 -56.70 -12.62
N LEU A 42 20.06 -56.30 -11.60
CA LEU A 42 20.27 -54.89 -11.25
C LEU A 42 20.91 -54.11 -12.41
N GLY A 43 21.83 -54.72 -13.16
CA GLY A 43 22.43 -54.13 -14.35
C GLY A 43 21.40 -53.86 -15.45
N PHE A 44 20.64 -54.87 -15.89
CA PHE A 44 19.66 -54.71 -16.97
C PHE A 44 18.45 -53.85 -16.58
N TYR A 45 17.84 -54.11 -15.42
CA TYR A 45 16.69 -53.33 -14.97
C TYR A 45 17.09 -51.93 -14.52
N GLY A 46 18.24 -51.80 -13.86
CA GLY A 46 18.79 -50.50 -13.48
C GLY A 46 19.13 -49.66 -14.71
N ALA A 47 19.87 -50.21 -15.68
CA ALA A 47 20.19 -49.50 -16.92
C ALA A 47 18.94 -49.12 -17.71
N GLY A 48 17.96 -50.02 -17.82
CA GLY A 48 16.67 -49.73 -18.47
C GLY A 48 15.91 -48.60 -17.78
N PHE A 49 15.82 -48.65 -16.44
CA PHE A 49 15.18 -47.59 -15.66
C PHE A 49 15.91 -46.25 -15.80
N THR A 50 17.24 -46.24 -15.71
CA THR A 50 18.07 -45.04 -15.89
C THR A 50 17.91 -44.46 -17.30
N ALA A 51 17.90 -45.30 -18.35
CA ALA A 51 17.71 -44.86 -19.72
C ALA A 51 16.33 -44.23 -19.95
N LEU A 52 15.27 -44.85 -19.43
CA LEU A 52 13.90 -44.30 -19.49
C LEU A 52 13.78 -42.99 -18.71
N TYR A 53 14.38 -42.93 -17.51
CA TYR A 53 14.40 -41.73 -16.69
C TYR A 53 15.13 -40.58 -17.38
N LEU A 54 16.29 -40.85 -17.98
CA LEU A 54 17.08 -39.87 -18.72
C LEU A 54 16.32 -39.37 -19.96
N ALA A 55 15.76 -40.28 -20.75
CA ALA A 55 14.97 -39.91 -21.92
C ALA A 55 13.76 -39.04 -21.55
N GLY A 56 13.04 -39.40 -20.47
CA GLY A 56 11.91 -38.62 -19.98
C GLY A 56 12.29 -37.23 -19.48
N THR A 57 13.38 -37.11 -18.70
CA THR A 57 13.84 -35.83 -18.15
C THR A 57 14.41 -34.90 -19.22
N ILE A 58 15.13 -35.42 -20.22
CA ILE A 58 15.57 -34.65 -21.40
C ILE A 58 14.36 -34.18 -22.22
N GLY A 59 13.40 -35.08 -22.48
CA GLY A 59 12.17 -34.73 -23.19
C GLY A 59 11.38 -33.61 -22.50
N ALA A 60 11.17 -33.72 -21.19
CA ALA A 60 10.50 -32.69 -20.40
C ALA A 60 11.30 -31.37 -20.40
N PHE A 61 12.63 -31.42 -20.28
CA PHE A 61 13.49 -30.24 -20.31
C PHE A 61 13.40 -29.49 -21.64
N THR A 62 13.52 -30.19 -22.76
CA THR A 62 13.44 -29.58 -24.08
C THR A 62 12.08 -28.90 -24.32
N LEU A 63 10.98 -29.57 -23.95
CA LEU A 63 9.62 -29.04 -24.10
C LEU A 63 9.36 -27.80 -23.23
N LEU A 64 9.81 -27.81 -21.98
CA LEU A 64 9.64 -26.67 -21.08
C LEU A 64 10.51 -25.48 -21.51
N ARG A 65 11.75 -25.74 -21.92
CA ARG A 65 12.66 -24.70 -22.42
C ARG A 65 12.15 -24.09 -23.73
N SER A 66 11.62 -24.90 -24.65
CA SER A 66 11.05 -24.39 -25.92
C SER A 66 9.79 -23.54 -25.72
N SER A 67 9.05 -23.79 -24.63
CA SER A 67 7.88 -22.99 -24.26
C SER A 67 8.24 -21.65 -23.59
N GLY A 68 9.53 -21.41 -23.31
CA GLY A 68 10.04 -20.18 -22.71
C GLY A 68 10.26 -20.23 -21.20
N TYR A 69 10.13 -21.40 -20.54
CA TYR A 69 10.42 -21.48 -19.11
C TYR A 69 11.94 -21.39 -18.84
N GLY A 70 12.31 -20.62 -17.80
CA GLY A 70 13.67 -20.48 -17.26
C GLY A 70 14.21 -21.72 -16.54
N VAL A 71 13.88 -22.94 -17.00
CA VAL A 71 14.27 -24.19 -16.32
C VAL A 71 15.72 -24.56 -16.58
N THR A 72 16.39 -25.09 -15.56
CA THR A 72 17.67 -25.81 -15.69
C THR A 72 17.42 -27.32 -15.78
N TYR A 73 18.37 -28.08 -16.32
CA TYR A 73 18.23 -29.54 -16.40
C TYR A 73 18.11 -30.19 -15.01
N ALA A 74 18.85 -29.66 -14.02
CA ALA A 74 18.79 -30.10 -12.63
C ALA A 74 17.36 -30.00 -12.06
N ASN A 75 16.63 -28.92 -12.39
CA ASN A 75 15.28 -28.69 -11.87
C ASN A 75 14.25 -29.69 -12.37
N ILE A 76 14.57 -30.48 -13.40
CA ILE A 76 13.70 -31.51 -13.97
C ILE A 76 14.20 -32.90 -13.59
N ALA A 77 15.51 -33.13 -13.70
CA ALA A 77 16.14 -34.40 -13.41
C ALA A 77 16.36 -34.67 -11.92
N TRP A 78 16.05 -33.72 -11.02
CA TRP A 78 16.22 -33.89 -9.58
C TRP A 78 14.92 -33.59 -8.81
N PRO A 79 14.27 -34.60 -8.20
CA PRO A 79 13.01 -34.41 -7.50
C PRO A 79 13.03 -33.38 -6.37
N ALA A 80 14.16 -33.20 -5.67
CA ALA A 80 14.23 -32.23 -4.59
C ALA A 80 14.20 -30.77 -5.09
N ALA A 81 14.53 -30.54 -6.37
CA ALA A 81 14.47 -29.22 -7.01
C ALA A 81 13.09 -28.90 -7.61
N TRP A 82 12.13 -29.85 -7.58
CA TRP A 82 10.80 -29.63 -8.16
C TRP A 82 9.97 -28.59 -7.39
N SER A 83 10.33 -28.27 -6.15
CA SER A 83 9.71 -27.17 -5.39
C SER A 83 9.95 -25.81 -6.06
N GLU A 84 11.12 -25.60 -6.67
CA GLU A 84 11.48 -24.37 -7.39
C GLU A 84 10.67 -24.17 -8.66
N PHE A 85 10.04 -25.22 -9.18
CA PHE A 85 9.23 -25.15 -10.39
C PHE A 85 8.04 -24.18 -10.24
N ARG A 86 7.53 -23.99 -9.02
CA ARG A 86 6.48 -22.99 -8.74
C ARG A 86 6.97 -21.57 -9.01
N THR A 87 8.14 -21.22 -8.47
CA THR A 87 8.77 -19.91 -8.67
C THR A 87 9.12 -19.67 -10.14
N ILE A 88 9.65 -20.67 -10.85
CA ILE A 88 9.98 -20.55 -12.28
C ILE A 88 8.72 -20.31 -13.12
N ARG A 89 7.62 -21.00 -12.82
CA ARG A 89 6.34 -20.75 -13.50
C ARG A 89 5.79 -19.36 -13.15
N ALA A 90 5.89 -18.93 -11.90
CA ALA A 90 5.45 -17.61 -11.49
C ALA A 90 6.21 -16.50 -12.25
N GLU A 91 7.53 -16.62 -12.38
CA GLU A 91 8.35 -15.67 -13.14
C GLU A 91 7.95 -15.61 -14.61
N PHE A 92 7.74 -16.77 -15.25
CA PHE A 92 7.25 -16.82 -16.63
C PHE A 92 5.92 -16.06 -16.81
N PHE A 93 4.96 -16.24 -15.89
CA PHE A 93 3.69 -15.50 -15.95
C PHE A 93 3.87 -14.00 -15.64
N PHE A 94 4.85 -13.64 -14.82
CA PHE A 94 5.19 -12.25 -14.54
C PHE A 94 5.82 -11.54 -15.76
N GLU A 95 6.72 -12.19 -16.48
CA GLU A 95 7.25 -11.71 -17.76
C GLU A 95 6.14 -11.59 -18.82
N LYS A 96 5.23 -12.57 -18.86
CA LYS A 96 4.05 -12.53 -19.72
C LYS A 96 3.16 -11.32 -19.41
N PHE A 97 2.96 -11.01 -18.12
CA PHE A 97 2.28 -9.79 -17.69
C PHE A 97 2.97 -8.53 -18.22
N GLN A 98 4.29 -8.39 -18.05
CA GLN A 98 5.03 -7.21 -18.54
C GLN A 98 4.87 -7.04 -20.06
N THR A 99 4.95 -8.15 -20.80
CA THR A 99 4.83 -8.14 -22.26
C THR A 99 3.40 -7.82 -22.72
N ALA A 100 2.37 -8.30 -22.02
CA ALA A 100 0.98 -7.97 -22.31
C ALA A 100 0.65 -6.51 -21.96
N TYR A 101 1.15 -6.04 -20.82
CA TYR A 101 0.98 -4.66 -20.36
C TYR A 101 1.64 -3.65 -21.32
N ALA A 102 2.87 -3.94 -21.78
CA ALA A 102 3.55 -3.13 -22.79
C ALA A 102 2.81 -3.06 -24.14
N ARG A 103 2.03 -4.10 -24.47
CA ARG A 103 1.16 -4.14 -25.66
C ARG A 103 -0.21 -3.49 -25.43
N GLY A 104 -0.51 -3.04 -24.21
CA GLY A 104 -1.80 -2.47 -23.83
C GLY A 104 -2.91 -3.50 -23.56
N ASP A 105 -2.61 -4.80 -23.54
CA ASP A 105 -3.59 -5.84 -23.19
C ASP A 105 -3.68 -6.02 -21.67
N ILE A 106 -4.44 -5.14 -21.03
CA ILE A 106 -4.62 -5.12 -19.58
C ILE A 106 -5.30 -6.41 -19.07
N ARG A 107 -6.19 -7.03 -19.86
CA ARG A 107 -6.93 -8.23 -19.42
C ARG A 107 -6.02 -9.44 -19.38
N GLU A 108 -5.26 -9.69 -20.44
CA GLU A 108 -4.28 -10.78 -20.46
C GLU A 108 -3.19 -10.54 -19.41
N GLY A 109 -2.74 -9.29 -19.27
CA GLY A 109 -1.79 -8.90 -18.24
C GLY A 109 -2.28 -9.23 -16.84
N LEU A 110 -3.49 -8.80 -16.49
CA LEU A 110 -4.06 -9.00 -15.16
C LEU A 110 -4.26 -10.49 -14.83
N LEU A 111 -4.74 -11.29 -15.80
CA LEU A 111 -4.85 -12.74 -15.63
C LEU A 111 -3.47 -13.36 -15.39
N SER A 112 -2.47 -13.00 -16.19
CA SER A 112 -1.10 -13.53 -16.05
C SER A 112 -0.50 -13.16 -14.69
N LEU A 113 -0.69 -11.92 -14.25
CA LEU A 113 -0.23 -11.47 -12.94
C LEU A 113 -0.92 -12.20 -11.77
N SER A 114 -2.24 -12.43 -11.90
CA SER A 114 -2.99 -13.20 -10.90
C SER A 114 -2.49 -14.65 -10.79
N LEU A 115 -2.14 -15.28 -11.93
CA LEU A 115 -1.57 -16.62 -11.96
C LEU A 115 -0.16 -16.65 -11.36
N ALA A 116 0.67 -15.64 -11.67
CA ALA A 116 2.00 -15.50 -11.09
C ALA A 116 1.93 -15.48 -9.56
N TYR A 117 1.08 -14.62 -8.99
CA TYR A 117 0.92 -14.49 -7.54
C TYR A 117 0.28 -15.73 -6.88
N ASN A 118 -0.67 -16.39 -7.56
CA ASN A 118 -1.26 -17.63 -7.03
C ASN A 118 -0.28 -18.81 -7.03
N LEU A 119 0.68 -18.84 -7.97
CA LEU A 119 1.72 -19.85 -8.04
C LEU A 119 2.83 -19.61 -7.01
N ASP A 120 3.18 -18.34 -6.80
CA ASP A 120 4.16 -17.91 -5.81
C ASP A 120 3.64 -16.70 -5.02
N SER A 121 3.02 -17.00 -3.87
CA SER A 121 2.49 -15.94 -2.99
C SER A 121 3.59 -15.18 -2.25
N GLN A 122 4.83 -15.68 -2.25
CA GLN A 122 5.98 -14.98 -1.65
C GLN A 122 6.53 -13.90 -2.58
N ASN A 123 6.05 -13.82 -3.82
CA ASN A 123 6.47 -12.76 -4.74
C ASN A 123 5.76 -11.44 -4.41
N TYR A 124 6.37 -10.68 -3.48
CA TYR A 124 5.88 -9.37 -3.04
C TYR A 124 5.60 -8.41 -4.20
N ARG A 125 6.48 -8.36 -5.21
CA ARG A 125 6.34 -7.43 -6.35
C ARG A 125 5.08 -7.75 -7.16
N ALA A 126 4.85 -9.04 -7.46
CA ALA A 126 3.66 -9.48 -8.18
C ALA A 126 2.39 -9.17 -7.39
N GLY A 127 2.37 -9.48 -6.09
CA GLY A 127 1.23 -9.20 -5.22
C GLY A 127 0.93 -7.71 -5.08
N ARG A 128 1.95 -6.85 -4.90
CA ARG A 128 1.76 -5.39 -4.80
C ARG A 128 1.18 -4.79 -6.09
N LEU A 129 1.72 -5.18 -7.24
CA LEU A 129 1.19 -4.73 -8.54
C LEU A 129 -0.24 -5.23 -8.76
N LEU A 130 -0.53 -6.48 -8.38
CA LEU A 130 -1.87 -7.06 -8.49
C LEU A 130 -2.87 -6.27 -7.64
N ALA A 131 -2.50 -5.95 -6.40
CA ALA A 131 -3.32 -5.16 -5.50
C ALA A 131 -3.60 -3.77 -6.11
N GLN A 132 -2.57 -3.08 -6.61
CA GLN A 132 -2.71 -1.77 -7.27
C GLN A 132 -3.64 -1.81 -8.48
N LEU A 133 -3.52 -2.81 -9.35
CA LEU A 133 -4.39 -2.94 -10.52
C LEU A 133 -5.83 -3.30 -10.15
N TYR A 134 -6.03 -4.09 -9.09
CA TYR A 134 -7.36 -4.41 -8.58
C TYR A 134 -8.06 -3.22 -7.90
N GLN A 135 -7.36 -2.18 -7.47
CA GLN A 135 -7.99 -1.02 -6.81
C GLN A 135 -9.12 -0.40 -7.63
N GLY A 136 -8.95 -0.30 -8.95
CA GLY A 136 -9.96 0.31 -9.82
C GLY A 136 -11.11 -0.64 -10.18
N ALA A 137 -10.81 -1.92 -10.41
CA ALA A 137 -11.78 -2.88 -10.94
C ALA A 137 -12.47 -3.71 -9.85
N GLN A 138 -11.73 -4.14 -8.83
CA GLN A 138 -12.19 -5.08 -7.78
C GLN A 138 -11.61 -4.68 -6.41
N PRO A 139 -12.14 -3.62 -5.78
CA PRO A 139 -11.60 -3.06 -4.53
C PRO A 139 -11.48 -4.10 -3.39
N ALA A 140 -12.50 -4.94 -3.21
CA ALA A 140 -12.49 -5.96 -2.16
C ALA A 140 -11.36 -7.00 -2.33
N LEU A 141 -11.04 -7.39 -3.56
CA LEU A 141 -9.90 -8.28 -3.82
C LEU A 141 -8.57 -7.57 -3.59
N SER A 142 -8.45 -6.31 -3.99
CA SER A 142 -7.29 -5.48 -3.67
C SER A 142 -7.03 -5.47 -2.16
N ASP A 143 -8.07 -5.28 -1.34
CA ASP A 143 -7.95 -5.22 0.12
C ASP A 143 -7.51 -6.55 0.73
N GLN A 144 -8.04 -7.66 0.19
CA GLN A 144 -7.61 -9.00 0.58
C GLN A 144 -6.14 -9.25 0.25
N VAL A 145 -5.69 -8.84 -0.94
CA VAL A 145 -4.28 -8.97 -1.34
C VAL A 145 -3.39 -8.10 -0.44
N TYR A 146 -3.77 -6.85 -0.14
CA TYR A 146 -3.01 -6.00 0.78
C TYR A 146 -2.90 -6.58 2.19
N ARG A 147 -4.01 -7.07 2.76
CA ARG A 147 -4.00 -7.72 4.08
C ARG A 147 -3.10 -8.95 4.09
N ARG A 148 -3.14 -9.74 3.02
CA ARG A 148 -2.27 -10.91 2.85
C ARG A 148 -0.79 -10.51 2.77
N LEU A 149 -0.45 -9.50 1.97
CA LEU A 149 0.91 -8.97 1.86
C LEU A 149 1.43 -8.46 3.21
N LEU A 150 0.59 -7.79 4.01
CA LEU A 150 0.95 -7.33 5.36
C LEU A 150 1.25 -8.49 6.33
N ALA A 151 0.63 -9.65 6.13
CA ALA A 151 0.84 -10.84 6.96
C ALA A 151 2.04 -11.69 6.49
N GLU A 152 2.23 -11.81 5.17
CA GLU A 152 3.26 -12.66 4.57
C GLU A 152 4.62 -11.96 4.45
N HIS A 153 4.65 -10.61 4.33
CA HIS A 153 5.86 -9.80 4.14
C HIS A 153 6.01 -8.71 5.21
N PRO A 154 6.35 -9.07 6.47
CA PRO A 154 6.49 -8.10 7.56
C PRO A 154 7.59 -7.06 7.30
N GLU A 155 8.64 -7.41 6.53
CA GLU A 155 9.73 -6.50 6.15
C GLU A 155 9.27 -5.32 5.29
N GLU A 156 8.29 -5.54 4.41
CA GLU A 156 7.71 -4.51 3.52
C GLU A 156 6.37 -3.96 4.06
N ALA A 157 6.04 -4.24 5.32
CA ALA A 157 4.74 -3.94 5.88
C ALA A 157 4.41 -2.44 5.87
N GLU A 158 5.40 -1.57 6.11
CA GLU A 158 5.18 -0.11 6.10
C GLU A 158 4.85 0.40 4.69
N ALA A 159 5.65 0.03 3.69
CA ALA A 159 5.41 0.45 2.29
C ALA A 159 4.06 -0.07 1.78
N THR A 160 3.71 -1.29 2.17
CA THR A 160 2.43 -1.93 1.86
C THR A 160 1.27 -1.22 2.54
N ALA A 161 1.40 -0.90 3.83
CA ALA A 161 0.39 -0.18 4.58
C ALA A 161 0.16 1.23 4.01
N GLN A 162 1.22 1.94 3.62
CA GLN A 162 1.09 3.27 3.00
C GLN A 162 0.37 3.20 1.64
N ALA A 163 0.70 2.22 0.81
CA ALA A 163 0.01 2.00 -0.46
C ALA A 163 -1.46 1.62 -0.26
N PHE A 164 -1.73 0.73 0.71
CA PHE A 164 -3.08 0.33 1.06
C PHE A 164 -3.88 1.52 1.59
N PHE A 165 -3.31 2.30 2.50
CA PHE A 165 -3.91 3.53 3.04
C PHE A 165 -4.29 4.52 1.94
N ARG A 166 -3.39 4.82 0.99
CA ARG A 166 -3.68 5.70 -0.14
C ARG A 166 -4.85 5.20 -0.98
N SER A 167 -4.93 3.88 -1.17
CA SER A 167 -6.03 3.26 -1.91
C SER A 167 -7.38 3.36 -1.20
N LEU A 168 -7.38 3.23 0.13
CA LEU A 168 -8.58 3.37 0.94
C LEU A 168 -9.02 4.84 0.99
N LEU A 169 -8.06 5.76 1.10
CA LEU A 169 -8.31 7.20 1.09
C LEU A 169 -8.92 7.65 -0.23
N ALA A 170 -8.41 7.15 -1.36
CA ALA A 170 -8.95 7.46 -2.68
C ALA A 170 -10.40 6.95 -2.86
N ARG A 171 -10.82 5.93 -2.11
CA ARG A 171 -12.18 5.38 -2.12
C ARG A 171 -13.10 5.95 -1.04
N GLY A 172 -12.55 6.70 -0.07
CA GLY A 172 -13.28 7.17 1.10
C GLY A 172 -13.70 6.06 2.08
N ASP A 173 -13.01 4.91 2.12
CA ASP A 173 -13.32 3.82 3.06
C ASP A 173 -12.70 4.10 4.43
N PHE A 174 -13.32 5.02 5.18
CA PHE A 174 -12.83 5.46 6.50
C PHE A 174 -12.82 4.36 7.57
N PRO A 175 -13.82 3.46 7.67
CA PRO A 175 -13.77 2.35 8.63
C PRO A 175 -12.55 1.45 8.43
N ALA A 176 -12.24 1.07 7.18
CA ALA A 176 -11.05 0.27 6.90
C ALA A 176 -9.75 1.03 7.19
N ILE A 177 -9.71 2.36 7.00
CA ILE A 177 -8.57 3.19 7.42
C ILE A 177 -8.40 3.15 8.93
N GLN A 178 -9.48 3.22 9.72
CA GLN A 178 -9.38 3.14 11.18
C GLN A 178 -8.80 1.80 11.63
N THR A 179 -9.28 0.69 11.06
CA THR A 179 -8.75 -0.65 11.35
C THR A 179 -7.27 -0.74 10.99
N LEU A 180 -6.89 -0.30 9.78
CA LEU A 180 -5.50 -0.32 9.34
C LEU A 180 -4.60 0.52 10.25
N ALA A 181 -5.01 1.75 10.56
CA ALA A 181 -4.23 2.64 11.42
C ALA A 181 -4.07 2.08 12.83
N ARG A 182 -5.14 1.53 13.43
CA ARG A 182 -5.08 0.83 14.73
C ARG A 182 -4.08 -0.31 14.68
N ASP A 183 -4.19 -1.19 13.70
CA ASP A 183 -3.34 -2.38 13.59
C ASP A 183 -1.87 -2.02 13.30
N ARG A 184 -1.59 -0.84 12.73
CA ARG A 184 -0.22 -0.31 12.55
C ARG A 184 0.33 0.39 13.78
N ILE A 185 -0.49 1.14 14.52
CA ILE A 185 -0.09 1.72 15.81
C ILE A 185 0.31 0.60 16.78
N LEU A 186 -0.48 -0.47 16.87
CA LEU A 186 -0.19 -1.60 17.76
C LEU A 186 1.05 -2.42 17.33
N ALA A 187 1.29 -2.56 16.03
CA ALA A 187 2.41 -3.35 15.52
C ALA A 187 3.75 -2.60 15.50
N THR A 188 3.75 -1.27 15.34
CA THR A 188 4.99 -0.47 15.23
C THR A 188 4.89 0.81 16.06
N PRO A 189 5.08 0.72 17.39
CA PRO A 189 4.94 1.87 18.29
C PRO A 189 5.86 3.06 17.94
N GLY A 190 7.06 2.79 17.42
CA GLY A 190 8.02 3.84 17.04
C GLY A 190 7.60 4.71 15.84
N ARG A 191 6.58 4.31 15.08
CA ARG A 191 6.02 5.07 13.94
C ARG A 191 4.55 5.43 14.13
N ALA A 192 4.05 5.37 15.37
CA ALA A 192 2.64 5.59 15.67
C ALA A 192 2.14 6.98 15.24
N SER A 193 2.98 8.01 15.26
CA SER A 193 2.61 9.40 14.92
C SER A 193 1.98 9.57 13.54
N ALA A 194 2.55 8.93 12.50
CA ALA A 194 2.00 9.00 11.15
C ALA A 194 0.61 8.36 11.06
N TRP A 195 0.42 7.23 11.75
CA TRP A 195 -0.83 6.48 11.77
C TRP A 195 -1.90 7.12 12.65
N LEU A 196 -1.50 7.86 13.71
CA LEU A 196 -2.44 8.65 14.52
C LEU A 196 -3.14 9.73 13.70
N ASN A 197 -2.44 10.40 12.78
CA ASN A 197 -3.06 11.41 11.93
C ASN A 197 -4.12 10.81 11.01
N ALA A 198 -3.80 9.67 10.39
CA ALA A 198 -4.74 8.91 9.57
C ALA A 198 -5.95 8.44 10.39
N LEU A 199 -5.71 7.94 11.61
CA LEU A 199 -6.76 7.50 12.53
C LEU A 199 -7.69 8.65 12.90
N PHE A 200 -7.16 9.79 13.34
CA PHE A 200 -8.01 10.94 13.72
C PHE A 200 -8.78 11.49 12.53
N PHE A 201 -8.15 11.57 11.35
CA PHE A 201 -8.84 12.01 10.14
C PHE A 201 -10.01 11.10 9.76
N ALA A 202 -9.85 9.78 9.87
CA ALA A 202 -10.92 8.82 9.62
C ALA A 202 -11.97 8.82 10.73
N ASN A 203 -11.54 8.92 12.00
CA ASN A 203 -12.42 8.97 13.17
C ASN A 203 -13.35 10.17 13.17
N GLN A 204 -12.85 11.35 12.78
CA GLN A 204 -13.68 12.55 12.61
C GLN A 204 -14.84 12.33 11.63
N ARG A 205 -14.72 11.40 10.67
CA ARG A 205 -15.75 11.11 9.67
C ARG A 205 -16.68 9.97 10.04
N THR A 206 -16.16 8.93 10.70
CA THR A 206 -17.00 7.79 11.13
C THR A 206 -17.71 8.06 12.45
N GLY A 207 -17.17 8.93 13.31
CA GLY A 207 -17.69 9.21 14.64
C GLY A 207 -17.51 8.07 15.64
N ASP A 208 -16.77 7.00 15.29
CA ASP A 208 -16.64 5.80 16.11
C ASP A 208 -15.73 6.04 17.33
N ALA A 209 -16.32 6.05 18.52
CA ALA A 209 -15.58 6.20 19.77
C ALA A 209 -14.70 4.99 20.12
N ALA A 210 -15.16 3.78 19.76
CA ALA A 210 -14.69 2.55 20.36
C ALA A 210 -13.22 2.28 20.04
N VAL A 211 -12.78 2.61 18.83
CA VAL A 211 -11.40 2.41 18.37
C VAL A 211 -10.40 3.27 19.17
N LEU A 212 -10.79 4.49 19.53
CA LEU A 212 -9.92 5.38 20.32
C LEU A 212 -9.80 4.90 21.77
N ASP A 213 -10.91 4.47 22.36
CA ASP A 213 -10.94 3.95 23.73
C ASP A 213 -10.16 2.62 23.84
N GLU A 214 -10.29 1.73 22.85
CA GLU A 214 -9.51 0.49 22.74
C GLU A 214 -8.01 0.79 22.69
N LEU A 215 -7.59 1.74 21.84
CA LEU A 215 -6.19 2.14 21.72
C LEU A 215 -5.66 2.84 22.97
N LEU A 216 -6.46 3.67 23.63
CA LEU A 216 -6.05 4.34 24.87
C LEU A 216 -5.72 3.30 25.96
N ASN A 217 -6.55 2.26 26.09
CA ASN A 217 -6.31 1.16 27.02
C ASN A 217 -5.09 0.33 26.64
N ALA A 218 -4.91 0.02 25.35
CA ALA A 218 -3.76 -0.75 24.87
C ALA A 218 -2.43 0.02 24.98
N THR A 219 -2.47 1.35 24.89
CA THR A 219 -1.28 2.22 24.95
C THR A 219 -0.88 2.63 26.36
N ALA A 220 -1.58 2.16 27.40
CA ALA A 220 -1.16 2.33 28.79
C ALA A 220 0.10 1.52 29.15
N ASP A 221 0.47 0.55 28.31
CA ASP A 221 1.70 -0.22 28.45
C ASP A 221 2.96 0.60 28.16
N ALA A 222 4.06 0.35 28.89
CA ALA A 222 5.37 1.01 28.74
C ALA A 222 6.06 0.81 27.38
N ARG A 223 5.44 0.10 26.43
CA ARG A 223 5.95 -0.15 25.07
C ARG A 223 5.68 1.00 24.09
N PHE A 224 4.78 1.91 24.44
CA PHE A 224 4.41 3.05 23.62
C PHE A 224 5.14 4.32 24.04
N SER A 225 5.37 5.23 23.09
CA SER A 225 5.91 6.55 23.43
C SER A 225 4.90 7.32 24.29
N LEU A 226 5.41 8.05 25.29
CA LEU A 226 4.62 8.95 26.13
C LEU A 226 3.81 9.95 25.27
N ASP A 227 4.40 10.39 24.15
CA ASP A 227 3.79 11.27 23.18
C ASP A 227 2.52 10.68 22.54
N THR A 228 2.55 9.39 22.16
CA THR A 228 1.40 8.69 21.56
C THR A 228 0.25 8.60 22.56
N HIS A 229 0.57 8.22 23.80
CA HIS A 229 -0.43 8.11 24.87
C HIS A 229 -1.04 9.47 25.21
N THR A 230 -0.20 10.52 25.32
CA THR A 230 -0.65 11.89 25.59
C THR A 230 -1.63 12.38 24.53
N VAL A 231 -1.32 12.15 23.25
CA VAL A 231 -2.16 12.57 22.13
C VAL A 231 -3.49 11.82 22.12
N LEU A 232 -3.50 10.51 22.36
CA LEU A 232 -4.75 9.73 22.46
C LEU A 232 -5.61 10.17 23.65
N MET A 233 -4.99 10.41 24.81
CA MET A 233 -5.67 10.88 26.01
C MET A 233 -6.30 12.27 25.79
N LEU A 234 -5.58 13.19 25.15
CA LEU A 234 -6.11 14.49 24.75
C LEU A 234 -7.26 14.34 23.76
N ALA A 235 -7.10 13.52 22.72
CA ALA A 235 -8.14 13.30 21.72
C ALA A 235 -9.44 12.77 22.34
N VAL A 236 -9.37 11.79 23.24
CA VAL A 236 -10.54 11.23 23.94
C VAL A 236 -11.18 12.30 24.84
N ARG A 237 -10.38 13.01 25.63
CA ARG A 237 -10.87 14.05 26.56
C ARG A 237 -11.56 15.20 25.83
N LEU A 238 -10.98 15.66 24.71
CA LEU A 238 -11.48 16.80 23.95
C LEU A 238 -12.83 16.58 23.26
N ARG A 239 -13.37 15.34 23.26
CA ARG A 239 -14.68 15.02 22.70
C ARG A 239 -15.84 15.39 23.60
N THR A 240 -15.64 15.30 24.92
CA THR A 240 -16.68 15.57 25.92
C THR A 240 -16.48 16.89 26.65
N THR A 241 -15.32 17.51 26.46
CA THR A 241 -14.94 18.75 27.16
C THR A 241 -15.45 19.97 26.39
N PRO A 242 -16.03 20.98 27.09
CA PRO A 242 -16.43 22.23 26.44
C PRO A 242 -15.21 22.97 25.84
N PRO A 243 -15.41 23.83 24.82
CA PRO A 243 -14.32 24.43 24.05
C PRO A 243 -13.25 25.16 24.90
N GLU A 244 -13.66 25.95 25.90
CA GLU A 244 -12.75 26.71 26.75
C GLU A 244 -11.92 25.84 27.71
N GLU A 245 -12.51 24.77 28.25
CA GLU A 245 -11.76 23.82 29.09
C GLU A 245 -10.81 23.00 28.22
N GLY A 246 -11.24 22.61 27.01
CA GLY A 246 -10.40 21.96 26.02
C GLY A 246 -9.18 22.81 25.65
N ARG A 247 -9.38 24.12 25.44
CA ARG A 247 -8.30 25.08 25.22
C ARG A 247 -7.28 25.09 26.36
N ARG A 248 -7.73 25.14 27.62
CA ARG A 248 -6.82 25.13 28.79
C ARG A 248 -6.00 23.84 28.83
N HIS A 249 -6.60 22.69 28.57
CA HIS A 249 -5.88 21.41 28.54
C HIS A 249 -4.85 21.33 27.41
N LEU A 250 -5.20 21.86 26.22
CA LEU A 250 -4.29 21.93 25.09
C LEU A 250 -3.08 22.81 25.39
N LEU A 251 -3.28 24.00 25.94
CA LEU A 251 -2.20 24.93 26.29
C LEU A 251 -1.34 24.41 27.45
N ALA A 252 -1.95 23.80 28.46
CA ALA A 252 -1.20 23.18 29.56
C ALA A 252 -0.31 22.02 29.08
N SER A 253 -0.80 21.23 28.12
CA SER A 253 -0.02 20.15 27.52
C SER A 253 1.12 20.69 26.65
N ALA A 254 0.87 21.79 25.94
CA ALA A 254 1.89 22.46 25.13
C ALA A 254 3.04 23.01 25.98
N ALA A 255 2.72 23.62 27.12
CA ALA A 255 3.71 24.13 28.08
C ALA A 255 4.63 23.03 28.67
N GLY A 256 4.24 21.75 28.53
CA GLY A 256 5.05 20.60 28.94
C GLY A 256 6.27 20.31 28.06
N GLY A 257 6.58 21.14 27.06
CA GLY A 257 7.73 20.97 26.18
C GLY A 257 7.53 19.91 25.08
N VAL A 258 6.30 19.79 24.57
CA VAL A 258 5.97 18.84 23.51
C VAL A 258 6.58 19.27 22.17
N SER A 259 7.09 18.31 21.39
CA SER A 259 7.68 18.55 20.07
C SER A 259 7.16 17.55 19.03
N GLY A 260 7.34 17.86 17.74
CA GLY A 260 6.90 16.98 16.65
C GLY A 260 5.37 16.82 16.58
N TYR A 261 4.90 15.58 16.48
CA TYR A 261 3.50 15.28 16.19
C TYR A 261 2.49 15.72 17.27
N PRO A 262 2.74 15.57 18.58
CA PRO A 262 1.85 16.11 19.62
C PRO A 262 1.60 17.61 19.49
N LEU A 263 2.64 18.40 19.17
CA LEU A 263 2.52 19.84 18.94
C LEU A 263 1.66 20.13 17.70
N TYR A 264 1.87 19.37 16.61
CA TYR A 264 1.04 19.47 15.41
C TYR A 264 -0.44 19.19 15.72
N PHE A 265 -0.72 18.13 16.49
CA PHE A 265 -2.07 17.77 16.93
C PHE A 265 -2.71 18.89 17.77
N ILE A 266 -1.99 19.43 18.75
CA ILE A 266 -2.47 20.52 19.61
C ILE A 266 -2.84 21.76 18.79
N CYS A 267 -1.95 22.21 17.91
CA CYS A 267 -2.21 23.35 17.03
C CYS A 267 -3.45 23.11 16.16
N ARG A 268 -3.57 21.92 15.55
CA ARG A 268 -4.72 21.58 14.72
C ARG A 268 -6.04 21.58 15.49
N GLU A 269 -6.05 21.05 16.71
CA GLU A 269 -7.26 21.02 17.56
C GLU A 269 -7.65 22.42 18.09
N LEU A 270 -6.67 23.30 18.36
CA LEU A 270 -6.92 24.71 18.68
C LEU A 270 -7.57 25.43 17.48
N LEU A 271 -7.05 25.20 16.27
CA LEU A 271 -7.63 25.76 15.05
C LEU A 271 -9.04 25.26 14.77
N ALA A 272 -9.29 23.97 14.96
CA ALA A 272 -10.62 23.37 14.80
C ALA A 272 -11.66 23.97 15.75
N ARG A 273 -11.24 24.45 16.93
CA ARG A 273 -12.10 25.06 17.96
C ARG A 273 -12.22 26.58 17.89
N GLY A 274 -11.57 27.23 16.92
CA GLY A 274 -11.66 28.69 16.78
C GLY A 274 -10.55 29.49 17.48
N PHE A 275 -9.61 28.84 18.17
CA PHE A 275 -8.57 29.51 18.96
C PHE A 275 -7.32 29.84 18.13
N HIS A 276 -7.51 30.67 17.10
CA HIS A 276 -6.48 30.94 16.09
C HIS A 276 -5.28 31.74 16.61
N GLN A 277 -5.50 32.66 17.54
CA GLN A 277 -4.43 33.47 18.14
C GLN A 277 -3.49 32.63 19.00
N ASP A 278 -4.04 31.72 19.82
CA ASP A 278 -3.24 30.84 20.66
C ASP A 278 -2.42 29.85 19.82
N ALA A 279 -3.02 29.31 18.74
CA ALA A 279 -2.32 28.45 17.81
C ALA A 279 -1.14 29.17 17.15
N LEU A 280 -1.31 30.43 16.71
CA LEU A 280 -0.21 31.22 16.15
C LEU A 280 0.88 31.52 17.19
N ALA A 281 0.50 31.92 18.40
CA ALA A 281 1.45 32.20 19.47
C ALA A 281 2.32 30.97 19.77
N LEU A 282 1.71 29.79 19.77
CA LEU A 282 2.42 28.52 19.98
C LEU A 282 3.37 28.21 18.81
N LEU A 283 2.94 28.43 17.56
CA LEU A 283 3.77 28.24 16.37
C LEU A 283 4.95 29.22 16.28
N ASP A 284 4.81 30.42 16.85
CA ASP A 284 5.88 31.43 16.89
C ASP A 284 6.92 31.13 17.99
N GLN A 285 6.49 30.51 19.10
CA GLN A 285 7.36 30.19 20.24
C GLN A 285 8.13 28.88 20.03
N GLU A 286 7.51 27.86 19.45
CA GLU A 286 8.05 26.50 19.40
C GLU A 286 8.70 26.16 18.05
N SER A 287 9.96 25.74 18.07
CA SER A 287 10.70 25.34 16.86
C SER A 287 10.62 23.84 16.54
N GLY A 288 9.84 23.06 17.31
CA GLY A 288 9.82 21.59 17.25
C GLY A 288 9.07 20.96 16.06
N LEU A 289 8.45 21.75 15.18
CA LEU A 289 7.74 21.28 13.99
C LEU A 289 8.59 21.35 12.73
N GLU A 290 8.37 20.41 11.81
CA GLU A 290 8.92 20.49 10.46
C GLU A 290 8.49 21.82 9.79
N PRO A 291 9.37 22.51 9.05
CA PRO A 291 9.05 23.80 8.43
C PRO A 291 7.78 23.74 7.57
N ARG A 292 7.58 22.66 6.83
CA ARG A 292 6.41 22.45 5.98
C ARG A 292 5.10 22.45 6.78
N ASP A 293 5.02 21.61 7.82
CA ASP A 293 3.85 21.51 8.68
C ASP A 293 3.55 22.80 9.43
N ARG A 294 4.62 23.47 9.90
CA ARG A 294 4.51 24.78 10.55
C ARG A 294 3.90 25.83 9.63
N THR A 295 4.41 25.92 8.39
CA THR A 295 3.88 26.85 7.39
C THR A 295 2.42 26.52 7.04
N ALA A 296 2.09 25.23 6.87
CA ALA A 296 0.71 24.82 6.58
C ALA A 296 -0.26 25.22 7.71
N LEU A 297 0.10 24.92 8.98
CA LEU A 297 -0.71 25.31 10.13
C LEU A 297 -0.81 26.83 10.29
N ARG A 298 0.28 27.57 10.03
CA ARG A 298 0.30 29.03 10.09
C ARG A 298 -0.63 29.64 9.05
N LEU A 299 -0.60 29.17 7.81
CA LEU A 299 -1.52 29.63 6.77
C LEU A 299 -2.98 29.33 7.13
N ASP A 300 -3.26 28.14 7.65
CA ASP A 300 -4.61 27.77 8.11
C ASP A 300 -5.09 28.63 9.29
N ALA A 301 -4.20 28.95 10.23
CA ALA A 301 -4.48 29.87 11.33
C ALA A 301 -4.76 31.31 10.85
N LEU A 302 -3.94 31.80 9.92
CA LEU A 302 -4.11 33.13 9.33
C LEU A 302 -5.42 33.27 8.55
N ALA A 303 -5.79 32.22 7.81
CA ALA A 303 -7.05 32.17 7.09
C ALA A 303 -8.25 32.11 8.04
N ALA A 304 -8.19 31.27 9.07
CA ALA A 304 -9.29 31.11 10.01
C ALA A 304 -9.51 32.36 10.88
N GLY A 305 -8.43 33.07 11.25
CA GLY A 305 -8.48 34.35 11.95
C GLY A 305 -8.88 35.56 11.08
N GLY A 306 -9.09 35.37 9.76
CA GLY A 306 -9.44 36.45 8.84
C GLY A 306 -8.30 37.45 8.56
N TRP A 307 -7.06 37.12 8.90
CA TRP A 307 -5.90 38.02 8.74
C TRP A 307 -5.32 37.97 7.31
N ASN A 308 -6.15 38.31 6.32
CA ASN A 308 -5.84 38.18 4.89
C ASN A 308 -4.53 38.85 4.47
N ASN A 309 -4.19 40.03 5.03
CA ASN A 309 -2.95 40.74 4.73
C ASN A 309 -1.70 40.02 5.27
N ALA A 310 -1.80 39.37 6.43
CA ALA A 310 -0.70 38.57 6.96
C ALA A 310 -0.56 37.26 6.18
N ARG A 311 -1.70 36.62 5.85
CA ARG A 311 -1.75 35.43 4.98
C ARG A 311 -1.09 35.69 3.62
N ARG A 312 -1.46 36.80 2.96
CA ARG A 312 -0.88 37.19 1.67
C ARG A 312 0.63 37.37 1.76
N ARG A 313 1.12 38.10 2.76
CA ARG A 313 2.57 38.31 2.97
C ARG A 313 3.32 36.99 3.19
N GLU A 314 2.72 36.05 3.92
CA GLU A 314 3.31 34.71 4.11
C GLU A 314 3.43 33.97 2.77
N VAL A 315 2.35 33.95 1.97
CA VAL A 315 2.35 33.32 0.63
C VAL A 315 3.37 33.98 -0.29
N GLU A 316 3.40 35.31 -0.34
CA GLU A 316 4.39 36.06 -1.13
C GLU A 316 5.82 35.77 -0.66
N GLY A 317 6.04 35.66 0.65
CA GLY A 317 7.31 35.26 1.26
C GLY A 317 7.81 33.90 0.79
N LEU A 318 6.91 32.92 0.71
CA LEU A 318 7.23 31.58 0.17
C LEU A 318 7.52 31.59 -1.34
N LEU A 319 6.99 32.57 -2.06
CA LEU A 319 7.13 32.74 -3.51
C LEU A 319 8.26 33.69 -3.93
N VAL A 320 9.03 34.23 -2.97
CA VAL A 320 10.23 35.05 -3.25
C VAL A 320 11.24 34.20 -4.03
N ALA A 321 11.55 33.00 -3.52
CA ALA A 321 12.36 32.01 -4.21
C ALA A 321 11.58 31.41 -5.41
N PRO A 322 12.28 30.87 -6.43
CA PRO A 322 11.60 30.14 -7.51
C PRO A 322 10.75 29.01 -6.92
N PRO A 323 9.46 28.91 -7.28
CA PRO A 323 8.54 27.96 -6.67
C PRO A 323 8.99 26.53 -6.96
N THR A 324 9.11 25.73 -5.91
CA THR A 324 9.36 24.28 -6.03
C THR A 324 8.04 23.52 -6.11
N ALA A 325 8.05 22.29 -6.63
CA ALA A 325 6.87 21.41 -6.63
C ALA A 325 6.26 21.27 -5.22
N ALA A 326 7.11 21.13 -4.19
CA ALA A 326 6.69 21.03 -2.80
C ALA A 326 5.96 22.28 -2.30
N THR A 327 6.45 23.48 -2.64
CA THR A 327 5.82 24.76 -2.29
C THR A 327 4.48 24.92 -3.00
N VAL A 328 4.42 24.57 -4.28
CA VAL A 328 3.19 24.61 -5.09
C VAL A 328 2.13 23.68 -4.52
N GLU A 329 2.50 22.45 -4.14
CA GLU A 329 1.59 21.51 -3.49
C GLU A 329 1.06 22.04 -2.16
N LEU A 330 1.92 22.58 -1.29
CA LEU A 330 1.53 23.13 0.00
C LEU A 330 0.53 24.29 -0.16
N LEU A 331 0.84 25.23 -1.06
CA LEU A 331 -0.05 26.37 -1.32
C LEU A 331 -1.36 25.93 -1.96
N SER A 332 -1.33 24.97 -2.88
CA SER A 332 -2.53 24.40 -3.50
C SER A 332 -3.39 23.68 -2.46
N ALA A 333 -2.79 22.91 -1.55
CA ALA A 333 -3.52 22.25 -0.46
C ALA A 333 -4.22 23.27 0.46
N HIS A 334 -3.54 24.37 0.78
CA HIS A 334 -4.16 25.47 1.54
C HIS A 334 -5.32 26.11 0.77
N LEU A 335 -5.15 26.43 -0.52
CA LEU A 335 -6.18 27.03 -1.36
C LEU A 335 -7.39 26.10 -1.62
N ILE A 336 -7.22 24.78 -1.52
CA ILE A 336 -8.33 23.84 -1.55
C ILE A 336 -9.11 23.89 -0.23
N ARG A 337 -8.43 23.90 0.93
CA ARG A 337 -9.09 23.99 2.24
C ARG A 337 -9.79 25.33 2.43
N ARG A 338 -9.18 26.42 1.97
CA ARG A 338 -9.63 27.81 2.13
C ARG A 338 -9.55 28.53 0.78
N PRO A 339 -10.58 28.39 -0.08
CA PRO A 339 -10.60 29.00 -1.39
C PRO A 339 -10.42 30.51 -1.32
N ASP A 340 -9.45 31.03 -2.09
CA ASP A 340 -9.21 32.46 -2.28
C ASP A 340 -8.72 32.67 -3.73
N PRO A 341 -9.59 33.18 -4.63
CA PRO A 341 -9.21 33.37 -6.02
C PRO A 341 -8.08 34.40 -6.19
N THR A 342 -7.93 35.34 -5.25
CA THR A 342 -6.87 36.36 -5.32
C THR A 342 -5.50 35.76 -5.03
N LEU A 343 -5.40 34.85 -4.04
CA LEU A 343 -4.15 34.16 -3.74
C LEU A 343 -3.80 33.11 -4.80
N LEU A 344 -4.81 32.47 -5.40
CA LEU A 344 -4.58 31.60 -6.54
C LEU A 344 -3.94 32.37 -7.71
N GLU A 345 -4.44 33.57 -8.03
CA GLU A 345 -3.82 34.40 -9.06
C GLU A 345 -2.40 34.86 -8.69
N VAL A 346 -2.10 35.13 -7.41
CA VAL A 346 -0.72 35.42 -6.97
C VAL A 346 0.21 34.23 -7.23
N LEU A 347 -0.22 33.01 -6.89
CA LEU A 347 0.53 31.79 -7.15
C LEU A 347 0.75 31.59 -8.66
N CYS A 348 -0.31 31.68 -9.45
CA CYS A 348 -0.24 31.48 -10.89
C CYS A 348 0.58 32.57 -11.60
N ALA A 349 0.44 33.84 -11.22
CA ALA A 349 1.25 34.93 -11.76
C ALA A 349 2.75 34.73 -11.54
N ARG A 350 3.15 34.04 -10.45
CA ARG A 350 4.55 33.68 -10.22
C ARG A 350 5.01 32.52 -11.11
N LEU A 351 4.12 31.57 -11.42
CA LEU A 351 4.39 30.39 -12.24
C LEU A 351 4.35 30.69 -13.74
N ASP A 352 3.54 31.63 -14.20
CA ASP A 352 3.38 31.99 -15.61
C ASP A 352 4.72 32.33 -16.33
N PRO A 353 5.62 33.17 -15.78
CA PRO A 353 6.88 33.50 -16.44
C PRO A 353 7.93 32.38 -16.36
N SER A 354 7.79 31.45 -15.42
CA SER A 354 8.76 30.37 -15.17
C SER A 354 8.02 29.12 -14.67
N PRO A 355 7.31 28.40 -15.55
CA PRO A 355 6.56 27.22 -15.15
C PRO A 355 7.50 26.10 -14.70
N LEU A 356 6.98 25.18 -13.87
CA LEU A 356 7.73 23.98 -13.51
C LEU A 356 8.02 23.14 -14.77
N PRO A 357 9.20 22.50 -14.89
CA PRO A 357 9.48 21.62 -16.02
C PRO A 357 8.38 20.57 -16.23
N ALA A 358 7.98 20.32 -17.47
CA ALA A 358 6.98 19.30 -17.83
C ALA A 358 7.58 17.89 -17.76
N VAL A 359 7.94 17.47 -16.55
CA VAL A 359 8.49 16.15 -16.23
C VAL A 359 7.59 15.42 -15.25
N GLU A 360 7.64 14.09 -15.25
CA GLU A 360 6.82 13.24 -14.37
C GLU A 360 6.92 13.61 -12.88
N ALA A 361 8.10 14.04 -12.42
CA ALA A 361 8.32 14.48 -11.04
C ALA A 361 7.46 15.69 -10.62
N ASN A 362 7.06 16.55 -11.56
CA ASN A 362 6.22 17.72 -11.30
C ASN A 362 4.73 17.46 -11.55
N TYR A 363 4.37 16.25 -11.97
CA TYR A 363 2.98 15.87 -12.22
C TYR A 363 2.07 16.13 -11.00
N PRO A 364 2.44 15.76 -9.76
CA PRO A 364 1.59 16.00 -8.59
C PRO A 364 1.36 17.49 -8.30
N ALA A 365 2.35 18.35 -8.57
CA ALA A 365 2.22 19.79 -8.37
C ALA A 365 1.23 20.42 -9.37
N TYR A 366 1.29 20.03 -10.65
CA TYR A 366 0.32 20.48 -11.65
C TYR A 366 -1.09 19.98 -11.34
N LEU A 367 -1.20 18.75 -10.84
CA LEU A 367 -2.46 18.16 -10.43
C LEU A 367 -3.04 18.84 -9.18
N ALA A 368 -2.18 19.30 -8.27
CA ALA A 368 -2.56 20.11 -7.13
C ALA A 368 -3.11 21.49 -7.57
N ILE A 369 -2.46 22.15 -8.54
CA ILE A 369 -2.97 23.40 -9.14
C ILE A 369 -4.31 23.16 -9.83
N PHE A 370 -4.45 22.07 -10.59
CA PHE A 370 -5.70 21.70 -11.24
C PHE A 370 -6.84 21.57 -10.22
N CYS A 371 -6.61 20.86 -9.12
CA CYS A 371 -7.57 20.72 -8.03
C CYS A 371 -7.90 22.07 -7.36
N ALA A 372 -6.89 22.90 -7.06
CA ALA A 372 -7.08 24.21 -6.46
C ALA A 372 -7.86 25.16 -7.38
N ALA A 373 -7.58 25.16 -8.68
CA ALA A 373 -8.29 25.96 -9.67
C ALA A 373 -9.76 25.51 -9.81
N GLY A 374 -10.01 24.20 -9.79
CA GLY A 374 -11.37 23.64 -9.81
C GLY A 374 -12.20 24.06 -8.61
N VAL A 375 -11.63 23.95 -7.41
CA VAL A 375 -12.28 24.39 -6.15
C VAL A 375 -12.57 25.90 -6.14
N ASN A 376 -11.67 26.72 -6.71
CA ASN A 376 -11.87 28.16 -6.84
C ASN A 376 -12.72 28.57 -8.06
N LYS A 377 -13.28 27.61 -8.81
CA LYS A 377 -14.06 27.80 -10.03
C LYS A 377 -13.35 28.66 -11.10
N ASN A 378 -12.02 28.61 -11.14
CA ASN A 378 -11.22 29.34 -12.13
C ASN A 378 -10.97 28.46 -13.36
N GLU A 379 -11.86 28.58 -14.35
CA GLU A 379 -11.82 27.76 -15.56
C GLU A 379 -10.54 27.96 -16.39
N ALA A 380 -10.05 29.20 -16.48
CA ALA A 380 -8.85 29.51 -17.26
C ALA A 380 -7.62 28.80 -16.67
N ARG A 381 -7.44 28.87 -15.33
CA ARG A 381 -6.33 28.19 -14.64
C ARG A 381 -6.48 26.68 -14.62
N LEU A 382 -7.71 26.18 -14.54
CA LEU A 382 -7.98 24.74 -14.64
C LEU A 382 -7.59 24.19 -16.01
N ARG A 383 -7.96 24.87 -17.10
CA ARG A 383 -7.57 24.48 -18.46
C ARG A 383 -6.05 24.53 -18.65
N TRP A 384 -5.41 25.62 -18.20
CA TRP A 384 -3.95 25.76 -18.23
C TRP A 384 -3.24 24.58 -17.53
N ALA A 385 -3.70 24.20 -16.33
CA ALA A 385 -3.11 23.07 -15.61
C ALA A 385 -3.40 21.72 -16.32
N SER A 386 -4.60 21.55 -16.88
CA SER A 386 -4.97 20.36 -17.67
C SER A 386 -4.06 20.19 -18.89
N ASP A 387 -3.78 21.27 -19.63
CA ASP A 387 -2.92 21.23 -20.81
C ASP A 387 -1.48 20.83 -20.45
N ARG A 388 -0.95 21.33 -19.32
CA ARG A 388 0.35 20.89 -18.80
C ARG A 388 0.38 19.43 -18.37
N LEU A 389 -0.69 18.93 -17.76
CA LEU A 389 -0.80 17.51 -17.41
C LEU A 389 -0.83 16.62 -18.66
N LYS A 390 -1.54 17.04 -19.71
CA LYS A 390 -1.59 16.33 -21.01
C LYS A 390 -0.24 16.34 -21.72
N GLU A 391 0.53 17.43 -21.60
CA GLU A 391 1.90 17.53 -22.11
C GLU A 391 2.81 16.47 -21.44
N ILE A 392 2.69 16.27 -20.13
CA ILE A 392 3.50 15.30 -19.37
C ILE A 392 3.14 13.85 -19.71
N ILE A 393 1.85 13.51 -19.81
CA ILE A 393 1.42 12.11 -20.06
C ILE A 393 1.41 11.77 -21.56
N HIS A 394 1.66 12.74 -22.45
CA HIS A 394 1.59 12.59 -23.91
C HIS A 394 0.28 11.97 -24.42
N THR A 395 -0.83 12.11 -23.68
CA THR A 395 -2.12 11.50 -24.02
C THR A 395 -3.29 12.43 -23.66
N SER A 396 -4.32 12.43 -24.51
CA SER A 396 -5.57 13.15 -24.21
C SER A 396 -6.39 12.37 -23.18
N SER A 397 -6.43 12.84 -21.93
CA SER A 397 -7.23 12.20 -20.89
C SER A 397 -8.66 12.75 -20.86
N ARG A 398 -9.60 12.06 -21.53
CA ARG A 398 -11.04 12.35 -21.42
C ARG A 398 -11.54 12.36 -19.97
N ARG A 399 -10.88 11.60 -19.08
CA ARG A 399 -11.21 11.54 -17.66
C ARG A 399 -10.84 12.84 -16.94
N LEU A 400 -9.67 13.40 -17.22
CA LEU A 400 -9.24 14.66 -16.60
C LEU A 400 -10.19 15.81 -16.97
N ASP A 401 -10.62 15.87 -18.24
CA ASP A 401 -11.59 16.85 -18.70
C ASP A 401 -12.96 16.66 -18.03
N ALA A 402 -13.41 15.40 -17.85
CA ALA A 402 -14.65 15.10 -17.13
C ALA A 402 -14.59 15.50 -15.65
N VAL A 403 -13.47 15.27 -14.96
CA VAL A 403 -13.28 15.71 -13.57
C VAL A 403 -13.24 17.23 -13.47
N GLY A 404 -12.59 17.90 -14.42
CA GLY A 404 -12.56 19.36 -14.49
C GLY A 404 -13.96 19.95 -14.64
N ALA A 405 -14.76 19.40 -15.56
CA ALA A 405 -16.16 19.79 -15.73
C ALA A 405 -17.00 19.52 -14.46
N TRP A 406 -16.76 18.40 -13.77
CA TRP A 406 -17.43 18.07 -12.51
C TRP A 406 -17.08 19.08 -11.39
N MET A 407 -15.81 19.51 -11.29
CA MET A 407 -15.40 20.51 -10.28
C MET A 407 -16.02 21.89 -10.55
N LEU A 408 -16.15 22.28 -11.81
CA LEU A 408 -16.74 23.55 -12.23
C LEU A 408 -18.27 23.59 -12.16
N ALA A 409 -18.93 22.43 -12.08
CA ALA A 409 -20.39 22.36 -12.01
C ALA A 409 -20.92 23.02 -10.72
N ASP A 410 -22.05 23.74 -10.83
CA ASP A 410 -22.67 24.42 -9.69
C ASP A 410 -23.22 23.47 -8.63
N ARG A 411 -23.53 22.24 -9.03
CA ARG A 411 -23.84 21.13 -8.13
C ARG A 411 -22.97 19.96 -8.54
N GLN A 412 -22.24 19.39 -7.60
CA GLN A 412 -21.45 18.19 -7.85
C GLN A 412 -22.34 16.95 -7.73
N PRO A 413 -22.67 16.25 -8.82
CA PRO A 413 -23.38 14.98 -8.73
C PRO A 413 -22.42 13.92 -8.14
N GLY A 414 -22.74 13.44 -6.94
CA GLY A 414 -21.94 12.45 -6.22
C GLY A 414 -20.77 13.04 -5.43
N GLY A 415 -20.24 12.25 -4.49
CA GLY A 415 -19.11 12.64 -3.65
C GLY A 415 -17.77 12.65 -4.42
N ILE A 416 -16.81 13.42 -3.91
CA ILE A 416 -15.44 13.53 -4.44
C ILE A 416 -14.73 12.16 -4.49
N GLU A 417 -15.15 11.22 -3.64
CA GLU A 417 -14.66 9.85 -3.54
C GLU A 417 -14.80 9.07 -4.85
N ASN A 418 -15.79 9.43 -5.70
CA ASN A 418 -15.95 8.81 -7.01
C ASN A 418 -14.93 9.32 -8.05
N GLN A 419 -14.36 10.50 -7.82
CA GLN A 419 -13.43 11.15 -8.75
C GLN A 419 -11.96 10.96 -8.33
N LEU A 420 -11.67 10.85 -7.02
CA LEU A 420 -10.31 10.69 -6.49
C LEU A 420 -9.50 9.53 -7.11
N PRO A 421 -10.07 8.36 -7.45
CA PRO A 421 -9.31 7.29 -8.10
C PRO A 421 -8.78 7.69 -9.48
N SER A 422 -9.47 8.60 -10.17
CA SER A 422 -9.06 9.07 -11.50
C SER A 422 -7.97 10.15 -11.46
N LEU A 423 -7.77 10.77 -10.31
CA LEU A 423 -6.78 11.82 -10.10
C LEU A 423 -5.43 11.29 -9.58
N GLN A 424 -5.22 9.97 -9.46
CA GLN A 424 -3.93 9.47 -8.96
C GLN A 424 -2.78 9.67 -9.97
N PRO A 425 -1.53 9.92 -9.52
CA PRO A 425 -1.08 10.05 -8.13
C PRO A 425 -1.32 11.46 -7.53
N LEU A 426 -2.07 11.53 -6.43
CA LEU A 426 -2.22 12.76 -5.62
C LEU A 426 -1.35 12.68 -4.37
N SER A 427 -0.82 13.83 -3.94
CA SER A 427 -0.22 13.92 -2.62
C SER A 427 -1.29 13.77 -1.53
N LEU A 428 -0.87 13.26 -0.36
CA LEU A 428 -1.78 12.99 0.77
C LEU A 428 -2.46 14.26 1.27
N GLU A 429 -1.73 15.38 1.31
CA GLU A 429 -2.27 16.66 1.75
C GLU A 429 -3.40 17.16 0.86
N ILE A 430 -3.26 17.02 -0.46
CA ILE A 430 -4.30 17.39 -1.43
C ILE A 430 -5.51 16.48 -1.30
N SER A 431 -5.29 15.17 -1.14
CA SER A 431 -6.38 14.22 -0.92
C SER A 431 -7.17 14.54 0.35
N TYR A 432 -6.49 14.85 1.46
CA TYR A 432 -7.11 15.30 2.70
C TYR A 432 -7.83 16.66 2.54
N ALA A 433 -7.24 17.60 1.81
CA ALA A 433 -7.84 18.90 1.55
C ALA A 433 -9.14 18.77 0.75
N LEU A 434 -9.14 18.01 -0.34
CA LEU A 434 -10.31 17.76 -1.19
C LEU A 434 -11.42 17.05 -0.42
N LEU A 435 -11.09 15.99 0.33
CA LEU A 435 -12.05 15.28 1.18
C LEU A 435 -12.61 16.17 2.28
N SER A 436 -11.86 17.13 2.81
CA SER A 436 -12.36 18.03 3.84
C SER A 436 -13.21 19.16 3.28
N HIS A 437 -12.95 19.56 2.02
CA HIS A 437 -13.72 20.58 1.32
C HIS A 437 -15.08 20.05 0.82
N TYR A 438 -15.07 18.92 0.09
CA TYR A 438 -16.27 18.38 -0.55
C TYR A 438 -17.08 17.41 0.31
N SER A 439 -16.43 16.74 1.27
CA SER A 439 -17.05 15.78 2.19
C SER A 439 -16.75 16.17 3.65
N PRO A 440 -17.27 17.33 4.12
CA PRO A 440 -17.02 17.78 5.48
C PRO A 440 -17.53 16.73 6.47
N ALA A 441 -16.80 16.56 7.58
CA ALA A 441 -17.24 15.68 8.66
C ALA A 441 -18.63 16.11 9.15
N PRO A 442 -19.51 15.16 9.51
CA PRO A 442 -20.79 15.50 10.11
C PRO A 442 -20.54 16.39 11.33
N ALA A 443 -21.21 17.54 11.40
CA ALA A 443 -21.08 18.43 12.55
C ALA A 443 -21.41 17.62 13.81
N THR A 444 -20.41 17.43 14.67
CA THR A 444 -20.61 16.76 15.96
C THR A 444 -21.68 17.54 16.72
N ALA A 445 -22.84 16.91 16.94
CA ALA A 445 -23.93 17.48 17.72
C ALA A 445 -23.39 17.88 19.09
N GLY A 446 -23.19 19.18 19.32
CA GLY A 446 -22.57 19.71 20.53
C GLY A 446 -21.72 20.97 20.34
N ALA A 447 -21.43 21.40 19.11
CA ALA A 447 -20.78 22.68 18.85
C ALA A 447 -21.80 23.79 18.54
N PHE A 448 -22.44 24.32 19.59
CA PHE A 448 -23.05 25.65 19.62
C PHE A 448 -22.79 26.29 20.98
#